data_AF-A0A941ETX2-F1
#
_entry.id   AF-A0A941ETX2-F1
#
_cell.length_a   1.000
_cell.length_b   1.000
_cell.length_c   1.000
_cell.angle_alpha   90.00
_cell.angle_beta   90.00
_cell.angle_gamma   90.00
#
_symmetry.space_group_name_H-M   'P 1'
#
loop_
_entity.id
_entity.type
_entity.pdbx_description
1 polymer ?
#
loop_
_entity_poly.entity_id
_entity_poly.type
_entity_poly.pdbx_seq_one_letter_code
_entity_poly.pdbx_strand_id
1 'polypeptide(L)'
;MSVDTEQKLSNLVSSAAQDVSALVRGEIALAKAEVREDVKQAATGGGLFGAAALLALFALMMLCFAAAYGLHATGLGLAWCFLIAGGGLLLLGGAAAAIGLARFKKIKGAEATKRSTSQTIAVLKRADG
;
A
#
# COMPACT_ATOMS: atom_id res chain seq x y z
N MET A 1 19.39 26.79 56.49
CA MET A 1 18.85 27.45 55.28
C MET A 1 19.08 26.58 54.03
N SER A 2 18.80 25.27 54.08
CA SER A 2 19.07 24.30 53.00
C SER A 2 17.80 23.66 52.41
N VAL A 3 16.71 23.60 53.18
CA VAL A 3 15.43 22.99 52.79
C VAL A 3 14.76 23.73 51.62
N ASP A 4 14.93 25.05 51.54
CA ASP A 4 14.37 25.92 50.48
C ASP A 4 14.96 25.63 49.09
N THR A 5 16.23 25.25 49.03
CA THR A 5 16.96 25.00 47.79
C THR A 5 16.58 23.66 47.17
N GLU A 6 16.41 22.62 47.99
CA GLU A 6 15.96 21.30 47.51
C GLU A 6 14.52 21.34 46.99
N GLN A 7 13.60 22.06 47.67
CA GLN A 7 12.23 22.23 47.18
C GLN A 7 12.17 23.01 45.86
N LYS A 8 12.99 24.06 45.70
CA LYS A 8 13.09 24.81 44.44
C LYS A 8 13.66 23.97 43.30
N LEU A 9 14.69 23.16 43.56
CA LEU A 9 15.27 22.26 42.56
C LEU A 9 14.29 21.15 42.14
N SER A 10 13.56 20.59 43.10
CA SER A 10 12.49 19.60 42.87
C SER A 10 11.38 20.16 41.99
N ASN A 11 10.94 21.39 42.25
CA ASN A 11 9.92 22.07 41.45
C ASN A 11 10.39 22.37 40.01
N LEU A 12 11.65 22.75 39.81
CA LEU A 12 12.20 23.01 38.47
C LEU A 12 12.31 21.72 37.65
N VAL A 13 12.80 20.64 38.26
CA VAL A 13 12.84 19.31 37.63
C VAL A 13 11.43 18.83 37.28
N SER A 14 10.47 19.01 38.19
CA SER A 14 9.08 18.61 37.95
C SER A 14 8.44 19.41 36.81
N SER A 15 8.67 20.73 36.75
CA SER A 15 8.17 21.60 35.68
C SER A 15 8.81 21.26 34.33
N ALA A 16 10.13 21.06 34.27
CA ALA A 16 10.81 20.67 33.05
C ALA A 16 10.34 19.28 32.56
N ALA A 17 10.11 18.33 33.47
CA ALA A 17 9.54 17.03 33.14
C ALA A 17 8.10 17.15 32.59
N GLN A 18 7.31 18.09 33.11
CA GLN A 18 5.97 18.40 32.59
C GLN A 18 6.03 18.98 31.17
N ASP A 19 6.93 19.92 30.89
CA ASP A 19 7.08 20.54 29.58
C ASP A 19 7.52 19.51 28.52
N VAL A 20 8.49 18.66 28.85
CA VAL A 20 8.91 17.55 27.97
C VAL A 20 7.76 16.58 27.73
N SER A 21 6.99 16.25 28.78
CA SER A 21 5.81 15.39 28.62
C SER A 21 4.73 16.02 27.72
N ALA A 22 4.57 17.34 27.79
CA ALA A 22 3.64 18.09 26.93
C ALA A 22 4.11 18.07 25.45
N LEU A 23 5.41 18.27 25.19
CA LEU A 23 5.98 18.21 23.85
C LEU A 23 5.82 16.84 23.21
N VAL A 24 6.17 15.77 23.93
CA VAL A 24 6.04 14.39 23.44
C VAL A 24 4.59 14.06 23.11
N ARG A 25 3.63 14.46 23.96
CA ARG A 25 2.20 14.30 23.68
C ARG A 25 1.76 15.09 22.45
N GLY A 26 2.33 16.27 22.23
CA GLY A 26 2.11 17.09 21.04
C GLY A 26 2.58 16.40 19.77
N GLU A 27 3.81 15.87 19.75
CA GLU A 27 4.33 15.11 18.60
C GLU A 27 3.51 13.85 18.33
N ILE A 28 3.10 13.12 19.37
CA ILE A 28 2.23 11.94 19.21
C ILE A 28 0.87 12.36 18.64
N ALA A 29 0.29 13.47 19.12
CA ALA A 29 -0.99 13.96 18.62
C ALA A 29 -0.89 14.38 17.15
N LEU A 30 0.21 15.04 16.77
CA LEU A 30 0.47 15.45 15.39
C LEU A 30 0.71 14.26 14.47
N ALA A 31 1.60 13.34 14.86
CA ALA A 31 1.84 12.10 14.11
C ALA A 31 0.56 11.26 13.95
N LYS A 32 -0.29 11.23 14.98
CA LYS A 32 -1.61 10.58 14.90
C LYS A 32 -2.55 11.29 13.94
N ALA A 33 -2.48 12.62 13.84
CA ALA A 33 -3.26 13.38 12.86
C ALA A 33 -2.79 13.09 11.43
N GLU A 34 -1.47 13.09 11.20
CA GLU A 34 -0.87 12.78 9.91
C GLU A 34 -1.19 11.35 9.46
N VAL A 35 -1.02 10.35 10.33
CA VAL A 35 -1.38 8.95 10.01
C VAL A 35 -2.89 8.83 9.71
N ARG A 36 -3.76 9.57 10.42
CA ARG A 36 -5.20 9.55 10.12
C ARG A 36 -5.50 10.15 8.75
N GLU A 37 -4.80 11.22 8.38
CA GLU A 37 -4.95 11.85 7.08
C GLU A 37 -4.45 10.93 5.96
N ASP A 38 -3.26 10.33 6.12
CA ASP A 38 -2.71 9.34 5.20
C ASP A 38 -3.65 8.15 5.03
N VAL A 39 -4.18 7.59 6.13
CA VAL A 39 -5.14 6.49 6.08
C VAL A 39 -6.42 6.92 5.36
N LYS A 40 -6.91 8.14 5.58
CA LYS A 40 -8.10 8.65 4.88
C LYS A 40 -7.85 8.78 3.39
N GLN A 41 -6.72 9.37 2.99
CA GLN A 41 -6.35 9.51 1.58
C GLN A 41 -6.14 8.14 0.92
N ALA A 42 -5.46 7.22 1.60
CA ALA A 42 -5.27 5.85 1.13
C ALA A 42 -6.60 5.09 1.04
N ALA A 43 -7.52 5.28 1.99
CA ALA A 43 -8.84 4.65 1.97
C ALA A 43 -9.72 5.21 0.85
N THR A 44 -9.76 6.53 0.65
CA THR A 44 -10.51 7.14 -0.46
C THR A 44 -9.90 6.75 -1.81
N GLY A 45 -8.58 6.87 -1.95
CA GLY A 45 -7.87 6.47 -3.17
C GLY A 45 -8.04 4.99 -3.47
N GLY A 46 -7.82 4.13 -2.48
CA GLY A 46 -8.02 2.68 -2.60
C GLY A 46 -9.47 2.30 -2.90
N GLY A 47 -10.44 2.95 -2.26
CA GLY A 47 -11.87 2.74 -2.51
C GLY A 47 -12.29 3.13 -3.92
N LEU A 48 -11.85 4.29 -4.40
CA LEU A 48 -12.12 4.76 -5.76
C LEU A 48 -11.46 3.86 -6.82
N PHE A 49 -10.20 3.46 -6.61
CA PHE A 49 -9.53 2.51 -7.50
C PHE A 49 -10.21 1.14 -7.51
N GLY A 50 -10.67 0.66 -6.35
CA GLY A 50 -11.44 -0.58 -6.25
C GLY A 50 -12.75 -0.49 -7.04
N ALA A 51 -13.51 0.59 -6.85
CA ALA A 51 -14.74 0.83 -7.61
C ALA A 51 -14.47 0.94 -9.12
N ALA A 52 -13.43 1.67 -9.52
CA ALA A 52 -13.02 1.81 -10.92
C ALA A 52 -12.63 0.46 -11.53
N ALA A 53 -11.89 -0.40 -10.80
CA ALA A 53 -11.53 -1.74 -11.26
C ALA A 53 -12.76 -2.63 -11.45
N LEU A 54 -13.73 -2.57 -10.54
CA LEU A 54 -15.01 -3.31 -10.67
C LEU A 54 -15.82 -2.81 -11.86
N LEU A 55 -15.97 -1.49 -12.02
CA LEU A 55 -16.67 -0.91 -13.17
C LEU A 55 -15.99 -1.26 -14.49
N ALA A 56 -14.65 -1.20 -14.53
CA ALA A 56 -13.88 -1.62 -15.68
C ALA A 56 -14.10 -3.10 -16.00
N LEU A 57 -14.20 -3.97 -15.00
CA LEU A 57 -14.51 -5.40 -15.21
C LEU A 57 -15.88 -5.60 -15.86
N PHE A 58 -16.92 -4.91 -15.38
CA PHE A 58 -18.25 -4.97 -15.99
C PHE A 58 -18.27 -4.40 -17.41
N ALA A 59 -17.62 -3.25 -17.62
CA ALA A 59 -17.50 -2.63 -18.94
C ALA A 59 -16.76 -3.56 -19.92
N LEU A 60 -15.72 -4.26 -19.46
CA LEU A 60 -14.94 -5.20 -20.26
C LEU A 60 -15.77 -6.40 -20.71
N MET A 61 -16.63 -6.93 -19.83
CA MET A 61 -17.58 -7.97 -20.20
C MET A 61 -18.53 -7.48 -21.29
N MET A 62 -19.11 -6.29 -21.13
CA MET A 62 -19.97 -5.69 -22.16
C MET A 62 -19.24 -5.44 -23.48
N LEU A 63 -17.96 -5.04 -23.43
CA LEU A 63 -17.15 -4.82 -24.61
C LEU A 63 -16.87 -6.14 -25.37
N CYS A 64 -16.68 -7.25 -24.65
CA CYS A 64 -16.58 -8.58 -25.27
C CYS A 64 -17.86 -8.97 -26.01
N PHE A 65 -19.04 -8.73 -25.40
CA PHE A 65 -20.31 -8.95 -26.09
C PHE A 65 -20.45 -8.04 -27.32
N ALA A 66 -20.18 -6.74 -27.18
CA ALA A 66 -20.24 -5.79 -28.29
C ALA A 66 -19.29 -6.18 -29.44
N ALA A 67 -18.06 -6.59 -29.13
CA ALA A 67 -17.10 -7.06 -30.12
C ALA A 67 -17.57 -8.36 -30.80
N ALA A 68 -18.11 -9.32 -30.03
CA ALA A 68 -18.61 -10.56 -30.57
C ALA A 68 -19.80 -10.33 -31.52
N TYR A 69 -20.77 -9.49 -31.14
CA TYR A 69 -21.91 -9.14 -31.99
C TYR A 69 -21.50 -8.29 -33.20
N GLY A 70 -20.56 -7.37 -33.03
CA GLY A 70 -20.00 -6.58 -34.14
C GLY A 70 -19.29 -7.45 -35.17
N LEU A 71 -18.54 -8.46 -34.71
CA LEU A 71 -17.89 -9.42 -35.60
C LEU A 71 -18.90 -10.39 -36.23
N HIS A 72 -19.96 -10.76 -35.50
CA HIS A 72 -21.03 -11.59 -36.03
C HIS A 72 -21.76 -10.93 -37.21
N ALA A 73 -21.86 -9.60 -37.24
CA ALA A 73 -22.45 -8.85 -38.35
C ALA A 73 -21.72 -9.07 -39.70
N THR A 74 -20.51 -9.63 -39.68
CA THR A 74 -19.75 -10.00 -40.89
C THR A 74 -20.13 -11.39 -41.45
N GLY A 75 -21.06 -12.11 -40.80
CA GLY A 75 -21.48 -13.46 -41.17
C GLY A 75 -20.67 -14.57 -40.49
N LEU A 76 -19.72 -14.22 -39.61
CA LEU A 76 -18.95 -15.19 -38.82
C LEU A 76 -19.84 -15.88 -37.78
N GLY A 77 -19.63 -17.18 -37.58
CA GLY A 77 -20.32 -17.93 -36.53
C GLY A 77 -20.07 -17.34 -35.13
N LEU A 78 -21.12 -17.28 -34.31
CA LEU A 78 -21.10 -16.58 -33.02
C LEU A 78 -19.97 -17.09 -32.10
N ALA A 79 -19.70 -18.40 -32.11
CA ALA A 79 -18.63 -19.03 -31.33
C ALA A 79 -17.24 -18.46 -31.67
N TRP A 80 -16.92 -18.28 -32.96
CA TRP A 80 -15.64 -17.72 -33.39
C TRP A 80 -15.49 -16.25 -33.02
N CYS A 81 -16.60 -15.51 -33.01
CA CYS A 81 -16.61 -14.11 -32.64
C CYS A 81 -16.24 -13.91 -31.17
N PHE A 82 -16.82 -14.71 -30.27
CA PHE A 82 -16.43 -14.69 -28.85
C PHE A 82 -14.99 -15.15 -28.62
N LEU A 83 -14.51 -16.11 -29.42
CA LEU A 83 -13.15 -16.63 -29.29
C LEU A 83 -12.11 -15.58 -29.71
N ILE A 84 -12.36 -14.82 -30.77
CA ILE A 84 -11.50 -13.72 -31.21
C ILE A 84 -11.54 -12.57 -30.21
N ALA A 85 -12.73 -12.14 -29.78
CA ALA A 85 -12.88 -11.05 -28.81
C ALA A 85 -12.23 -11.39 -27.46
N GLY A 86 -12.54 -12.56 -26.91
CA GLY A 86 -11.96 -13.05 -25.67
C GLY A 86 -10.47 -13.33 -25.78
N GLY A 87 -10.01 -13.90 -26.90
CA GLY A 87 -8.59 -14.17 -27.16
C GLY A 87 -7.76 -12.90 -27.25
N GLY A 88 -8.25 -11.87 -27.96
CA GLY A 88 -7.60 -10.55 -28.02
C GLY A 88 -7.49 -9.91 -26.64
N LEU A 89 -8.54 -10.02 -25.83
CA LEU A 89 -8.50 -9.51 -24.46
C LEU A 89 -7.54 -10.30 -23.57
N LEU A 90 -7.47 -11.63 -23.71
CA LEU A 90 -6.49 -12.45 -22.99
C LEU A 90 -5.05 -12.08 -23.35
N LEU A 91 -4.78 -11.78 -24.61
CA LEU A 91 -3.46 -11.30 -25.04
C LEU A 91 -3.11 -9.96 -24.39
N LEU A 92 -4.03 -9.00 -24.41
CA LEU A 92 -3.83 -7.69 -23.77
C LEU A 92 -3.67 -7.83 -22.25
N GLY A 93 -4.53 -8.61 -21.59
CA GLY A 93 -4.47 -8.88 -20.17
C GLY A 93 -3.18 -9.61 -19.78
N GLY A 94 -2.77 -10.60 -20.57
CA GLY A 94 -1.50 -11.31 -20.39
C GLY A 94 -0.28 -10.40 -20.52
N ALA A 95 -0.27 -9.51 -21.51
CA ALA A 95 0.81 -8.53 -21.69
C ALA A 95 0.87 -7.53 -20.51
N ALA A 96 -0.29 -6.98 -20.10
CA ALA A 96 -0.36 -6.09 -18.95
C ALA A 96 0.09 -6.78 -17.65
N ALA A 97 -0.34 -8.03 -17.42
CA ALA A 97 0.09 -8.84 -16.29
C ALA A 97 1.60 -9.11 -16.32
N ALA A 98 2.16 -9.45 -17.49
CA ALA A 98 3.59 -9.67 -17.65
C ALA A 98 4.41 -8.41 -17.35
N ILE A 99 3.97 -7.24 -17.84
CA ILE A 99 4.61 -5.94 -17.55
C ILE A 99 4.51 -5.63 -16.05
N GLY A 100 3.33 -5.86 -15.45
CA GLY A 100 3.10 -5.70 -14.01
C GLY A 100 4.04 -6.57 -13.18
N LEU A 101 4.13 -7.87 -13.48
CA LEU A 101 5.04 -8.80 -12.81
C LEU A 101 6.51 -8.39 -13.01
N ALA A 102 6.89 -7.95 -14.21
CA ALA A 102 8.24 -7.47 -14.48
C ALA A 102 8.59 -6.21 -13.67
N ARG A 103 7.62 -5.31 -13.49
CA ARG A 103 7.75 -4.10 -12.66
C ARG A 103 7.84 -4.46 -11.17
N PHE A 104 6.97 -5.33 -10.68
CA PHE A 104 7.03 -5.83 -9.30
C PHE A 104 8.35 -6.54 -8.98
N LYS A 105 8.84 -7.38 -9.89
CA LYS A 105 10.15 -8.06 -9.76
C LYS A 105 11.33 -7.09 -9.73
N LYS A 106 11.20 -5.89 -10.31
CA LYS A 106 12.23 -4.84 -10.26
C LYS A 106 12.21 -4.03 -8.97
N ILE A 107 11.11 -4.06 -8.21
CA ILE A 107 11.02 -3.51 -6.86
C ILE A 107 11.72 -4.50 -5.89
N LYS A 108 13.02 -4.73 -6.10
CA LYS A 108 13.90 -5.57 -5.27
C LYS A 108 14.30 -4.89 -3.96
N GLY A 109 13.46 -4.01 -3.39
CA GLY A 109 13.66 -3.49 -2.04
C GLY A 109 13.55 -4.59 -0.98
N ALA A 110 12.73 -5.62 -1.23
CA ALA A 110 12.52 -6.71 -0.30
C ALA A 110 13.69 -7.71 -0.21
N GLU A 111 14.55 -7.83 -1.23
CA GLU A 111 15.70 -8.76 -1.18
C GLU A 111 16.87 -8.18 -0.36
N ALA A 112 17.11 -6.87 -0.43
CA ALA A 112 18.11 -6.20 0.40
C ALA A 112 17.73 -6.23 1.89
N THR A 113 16.45 -5.98 2.22
CA THR A 113 15.95 -6.05 3.59
C THR A 113 15.97 -7.48 4.15
N LYS A 114 15.62 -8.50 3.36
CA LYS A 114 15.73 -9.91 3.78
C LYS A 114 17.17 -10.28 4.14
N ARG A 115 18.18 -9.81 3.38
CA ARG A 115 19.59 -10.08 3.68
C ARG A 115 20.03 -9.42 4.99
N SER A 116 19.65 -8.16 5.22
CA SER A 116 19.96 -7.47 6.48
C SER A 116 19.28 -8.12 7.68
N THR A 117 18.01 -8.51 7.58
CA THR A 117 17.29 -9.22 8.65
C THR A 117 17.88 -10.61 8.92
N SER A 118 18.26 -11.36 7.89
CA SER A 118 18.93 -12.66 8.06
C SER A 118 20.31 -12.52 8.72
N GLN A 119 21.06 -11.44 8.42
CA GLN A 119 22.33 -11.17 9.10
C GLN A 119 22.13 -10.75 10.56
N THR A 120 21.12 -9.93 10.87
CA THR A 120 20.80 -9.57 12.26
C THR A 120 20.39 -10.78 13.09
N ILE A 121 19.58 -11.70 12.53
CA ILE A 121 19.19 -12.95 13.22
C ILE A 121 20.40 -13.88 13.41
N ALA A 122 21.31 -13.95 12.43
CA ALA A 122 22.52 -14.76 12.54
C ALA A 122 23.49 -14.23 13.61
N VAL A 123 23.57 -12.91 13.80
CA VAL A 123 24.38 -12.28 14.86
C VAL A 123 23.76 -12.54 16.25
N LEU A 124 22.45 -12.42 16.40
CA LEU A 124 21.75 -12.71 17.65
C LEU A 124 21.87 -14.19 18.05
N LYS A 125 21.72 -15.12 17.10
CA LYS A 125 21.87 -16.57 17.34
C LYS A 125 23.29 -16.97 17.75
N ARG A 126 24.30 -16.15 17.45
CA ARG A 126 25.71 -16.38 17.83
C ARG A 126 26.05 -15.81 19.21
N ALA A 127 25.26 -14.88 19.73
CA ALA A 127 25.47 -14.28 21.05
C ALA A 127 24.80 -15.08 22.20
N ASP A 128 23.78 -15.88 21.88
CA ASP A 128 23.02 -16.73 22.82
C ASP A 128 23.51 -18.20 22.89
N GLY A 129 24.66 -18.55 22.28
CA GLY A 129 25.18 -19.92 22.18
C GLY A 129 26.65 -20.06 22.57
#